data_AF-A0A1X1K980-F1
#
_entry.id   AF-A0A1X1K980-F1
#
_cell.length_a   1.000
_cell.length_b   1.000
_cell.length_c   1.000
_cell.angle_alpha   90.00
_cell.angle_beta   90.00
_cell.angle_gamma   90.00
#
_symmetry.space_group_name_H-M   'P 1'
#
loop_
_entity.id
_entity.type
_entity.pdbx_description
1 polymer ?
#
loop_
_entity_poly.entity_id
_entity_poly.type
_entity_poly.pdbx_seq_one_letter_code
_entity_poly.pdbx_strand_id
1 'polypeptide(L)'
;MRKFLIILLLPSFLTISKVVSTEKEVVYTSKEIYYLSQSDFGIYFREKLSSPMVYGEVPIYANEDLVVESGKLTPKTSFQITEWRLNKQGIPVFKLSNHQFIAADKRFLYDQSEVTPTIKKVWLESDFKLYNSPYDLKEVKSSLSAYSQVSIDKTMFVEGREFLHIDQAGWVAKESTSEEDNRISKVQEMLSEKYQKESFSIYVKQLTTGKEAGINQDEKMYAASVLKLPYLYYTQEKINEGLYQLDTTVKYVSVVNDFPGSYKPEGSGSLPKKEDNKEYSLKDLITKVSKESDNVAHNLLGYYISNQSDATFKSKMSAIMGDDWDLNEKLISSKMAGKVMEAIYNQNGFVLESLTKTDFDNERIAKGVSVKVAHKIGDADEFKHDTGVVYADSPFILSIFTKNSDYDTISQIAKDVYEVLK
;
A
#
# COMPACT_ATOMS: atom_id res chain seq x y z
N MET A 1 8.53 50.36 86.29
CA MET A 1 8.99 48.96 86.05
C MET A 1 9.15 48.58 84.57
N ARG A 2 8.41 49.15 83.60
CA ARG A 2 8.56 48.80 82.16
C ARG A 2 9.85 49.31 81.45
N LYS A 3 10.52 50.37 81.94
CA LYS A 3 11.73 50.92 81.29
C LYS A 3 13.04 50.21 81.65
N PHE A 4 13.08 49.48 82.77
CA PHE A 4 14.28 48.76 83.22
C PHE A 4 14.46 47.38 82.58
N LEU A 5 13.38 46.76 82.08
CA LEU A 5 13.44 45.44 81.45
C LEU A 5 14.14 45.49 80.08
N ILE A 6 14.01 46.61 79.35
CA ILE A 6 14.60 46.78 78.01
C ILE A 6 16.14 46.87 78.11
N ILE A 7 16.67 47.52 79.15
CA ILE A 7 18.12 47.68 79.34
C ILE A 7 18.77 46.35 79.75
N LEU A 8 18.07 45.49 80.50
CA LEU A 8 18.56 44.16 80.88
C LEU A 8 18.58 43.15 79.72
N LEU A 9 17.80 43.38 78.65
CA LEU A 9 17.76 42.53 77.46
C LEU A 9 18.67 43.01 76.31
N LEU A 10 19.33 44.17 76.45
CA LEU A 10 20.26 44.67 75.44
C LEU A 10 21.48 43.75 75.18
N PRO A 11 22.07 43.05 76.17
CA PRO A 11 23.24 42.19 75.93
C PRO A 11 22.92 40.99 75.03
N SER A 12 21.68 40.48 75.06
CA SER A 12 21.24 39.33 74.25
C SER A 12 21.07 39.65 72.75
N PHE A 13 21.00 40.93 72.37
CA PHE A 13 20.95 41.33 70.96
C PHE A 13 22.33 41.62 70.35
N LEU A 14 23.39 41.60 71.18
CA LEU A 14 24.79 41.80 70.74
C LEU A 14 25.61 40.50 70.77
N THR A 15 25.00 39.37 71.10
CA THR A 15 25.62 38.05 70.91
C THR A 15 25.54 37.67 69.44
N ILE A 16 26.61 37.91 68.69
CA ILE A 16 26.80 37.31 67.38
C ILE A 16 26.99 35.81 67.60
N SER A 17 25.92 35.05 67.50
CA SER A 17 26.00 33.58 67.41
C SER A 17 26.76 33.27 66.13
N LYS A 18 28.01 32.78 66.24
CA LYS A 18 28.66 32.11 65.12
C LYS A 18 27.86 30.85 64.81
N VAL A 19 26.95 30.94 63.85
CA VAL A 19 26.37 29.76 63.21
C VAL A 19 27.52 29.13 62.42
N VAL A 20 28.16 28.14 63.02
CA VAL A 20 29.08 27.27 62.28
C VAL A 20 28.18 26.38 61.44
N SER A 21 28.22 26.54 60.11
CA SER A 21 27.56 25.58 59.23
C SER A 21 28.13 24.20 59.51
N THR A 22 27.29 23.27 59.95
CA THR A 22 27.62 21.84 60.04
C THR A 22 27.29 21.12 58.74
N GLU A 23 26.87 21.84 57.69
CA GLU A 23 26.71 21.25 56.37
C GLU A 23 28.09 20.79 55.91
N LYS A 24 28.28 19.48 55.89
CA LYS A 24 29.42 18.90 55.18
C LYS A 24 29.27 19.30 53.72
N GLU A 25 30.27 19.97 53.15
CA GLU A 25 30.37 20.08 51.69
C GLU A 25 30.34 18.66 51.12
N VAL A 26 29.26 18.33 50.43
CA VAL A 26 29.16 17.06 49.70
C VAL A 26 29.98 17.24 48.43
N VAL A 27 31.25 16.84 48.49
CA VAL A 27 32.13 16.86 47.33
C VAL A 27 31.75 15.69 46.43
N TYR A 28 31.03 15.99 45.36
CA TYR A 28 30.70 15.02 44.32
C TYR A 28 31.89 14.87 43.35
N THR A 29 32.15 13.64 42.94
CA THR A 29 33.01 13.34 41.79
C THR A 29 32.37 13.86 40.50
N SER A 30 33.19 14.11 39.47
CA SER A 30 32.66 14.51 38.14
C SER A 30 31.66 13.50 37.58
N LYS A 31 31.82 12.21 37.93
CA LYS A 31 30.90 11.13 37.54
C LYS A 31 29.54 11.29 38.22
N GLU A 32 29.51 11.57 39.52
CA GLU A 32 28.25 11.80 40.26
C GLU A 32 27.54 13.06 39.77
N ILE A 33 28.27 14.15 39.53
CA ILE A 33 27.72 15.38 38.93
C ILE A 33 27.11 15.08 37.56
N TYR A 34 27.77 14.27 36.74
CA TYR A 34 27.25 13.87 35.43
C TYR A 34 25.93 13.09 35.54
N TYR A 35 25.84 12.09 36.41
CA TYR A 35 24.57 11.35 36.60
C TYR A 35 23.43 12.22 37.12
N LEU A 36 23.73 13.18 38.00
CA LEU A 36 22.72 14.07 38.58
C LEU A 36 22.26 15.17 37.62
N SER A 37 23.09 15.55 36.64
CA SER A 37 22.81 16.67 35.74
C SER A 37 22.22 16.26 34.38
N GLN A 38 22.32 14.99 34.00
CA GLN A 38 21.91 14.50 32.68
C GLN A 38 20.61 13.69 32.76
N SER A 39 19.79 13.74 31.71
CA SER A 39 18.61 12.87 31.56
C SER A 39 18.97 11.49 31.01
N ASP A 40 18.18 10.46 31.31
CA ASP A 40 18.37 9.12 30.74
C ASP A 40 18.24 9.09 29.21
N PHE A 41 17.58 10.10 28.64
CA PHE A 41 17.46 10.41 27.21
C PHE A 41 18.68 11.17 26.64
N GLY A 42 19.80 11.23 27.36
CA GLY A 42 21.03 11.84 26.86
C GLY A 42 21.62 11.08 25.67
N ILE A 43 22.32 11.80 24.79
CA ILE A 43 22.97 11.26 23.58
C ILE A 43 24.21 10.39 23.86
N TYR A 44 24.68 10.34 25.11
CA TYR A 44 25.83 9.54 25.49
C TYR A 44 25.43 8.34 26.35
N PHE A 45 26.12 7.22 26.16
CA PHE A 45 26.06 6.08 27.06
C PHE A 45 26.64 6.45 28.43
N ARG A 46 26.08 5.84 29.48
CA ARG A 46 26.49 6.06 30.87
C ARG A 46 27.25 4.88 31.47
N GLU A 47 27.39 3.82 30.69
CA GLU A 47 28.04 2.57 31.05
C GLU A 47 28.66 1.92 29.82
N LYS A 48 29.45 0.88 30.04
CA LYS A 48 30.08 0.12 28.96
C LYS A 48 29.03 -0.67 28.18
N LEU A 49 29.25 -0.79 26.88
CA LEU A 49 28.52 -1.74 26.05
C LEU A 49 29.13 -3.13 26.21
N SER A 50 28.29 -4.15 26.25
CA SER A 50 28.69 -5.55 26.34
C SER A 50 29.10 -6.10 24.97
N SER A 51 28.37 -5.74 23.91
CA SER A 51 28.66 -6.14 22.53
C SER A 51 28.60 -4.91 21.60
N PRO A 52 29.62 -4.04 21.65
CA PRO A 52 29.58 -2.76 20.96
C PRO A 52 29.64 -2.93 19.44
N MET A 53 28.81 -2.17 18.75
CA MET A 53 28.76 -2.05 17.30
C MET A 53 28.68 -0.57 16.91
N VAL A 54 29.03 -0.26 15.67
CA VAL A 54 28.87 1.08 15.08
C VAL A 54 27.81 1.08 13.98
N TYR A 55 27.03 2.17 13.87
CA TYR A 55 26.06 2.34 12.77
C TYR A 55 26.74 2.67 11.44
N GLY A 56 27.87 3.39 11.47
CA GLY A 56 28.61 3.85 10.30
C GLY A 56 30.10 4.02 10.59
N GLU A 57 30.76 4.89 9.83
CA GLU A 57 32.16 5.25 10.13
C GLU A 57 32.25 6.10 11.40
N VAL A 58 33.09 5.67 12.35
CA VAL A 58 33.31 6.38 13.62
C VAL A 58 34.81 6.63 13.81
N PRO A 59 35.26 7.88 14.01
CA PRO A 59 36.67 8.16 14.23
C PRO A 59 37.16 7.58 15.56
N ILE A 60 38.39 7.07 15.55
CA ILE A 60 39.09 6.52 16.71
C ILE A 60 40.25 7.45 17.04
N TYR A 61 40.48 7.71 18.32
CA TYR A 61 41.47 8.67 18.79
C TYR A 61 42.58 7.99 19.60
N ALA A 62 43.82 8.49 19.45
CA ALA A 62 44.96 8.02 20.23
C ALA A 62 44.92 8.51 21.69
N ASN A 63 44.11 9.53 21.99
CA ASN A 63 43.97 10.11 23.32
C ASN A 63 42.51 10.30 23.74
N GLU A 64 42.28 10.33 25.06
CA GLU A 64 40.93 10.41 25.66
C GLU A 64 40.21 11.75 25.43
N ASP A 65 40.98 12.80 25.13
CA ASP A 65 40.45 14.13 24.83
C ASP A 65 39.88 14.22 23.39
N LEU A 66 39.91 13.13 22.62
CA LEU A 66 39.38 13.01 21.25
C LEU A 66 40.00 14.02 20.26
N VAL A 67 41.29 14.30 20.40
CA VAL A 67 41.99 15.33 19.59
C VAL A 67 42.80 14.71 18.46
N VAL A 68 43.46 13.58 18.73
CA VAL A 68 44.39 12.95 17.78
C VAL A 68 43.71 11.76 17.11
N GLU A 69 43.06 11.98 15.97
CA GLU A 69 42.48 10.88 15.18
C GLU A 69 43.59 9.91 14.74
N SER A 70 43.32 8.62 14.91
CA SER A 70 44.29 7.53 14.75
C SER A 70 43.74 6.36 13.94
N GLY A 71 42.51 6.49 13.43
CA GLY A 71 41.84 5.49 12.63
C GLY A 71 40.33 5.67 12.62
N LYS A 72 39.62 4.69 12.07
CA LYS A 72 38.17 4.65 12.02
C LYS A 72 37.64 3.25 12.26
N LEU A 73 36.50 3.14 12.95
CA LEU A 73 35.68 1.94 13.00
C LEU A 73 34.68 1.97 11.85
N THR A 74 34.36 0.79 11.33
CA THR A 74 33.25 0.57 10.38
C THR A 74 32.33 -0.51 10.93
N PRO A 75 31.09 -0.66 10.43
CA PRO A 75 30.17 -1.71 10.90
C PRO A 75 30.71 -3.15 10.77
N LYS A 76 31.78 -3.36 9.98
CA LYS A 76 32.47 -4.65 9.82
C LYS A 76 33.64 -4.85 10.79
N THR A 77 34.01 -3.82 11.54
CA THR A 77 35.17 -3.85 12.45
C THR A 77 34.72 -4.33 13.82
N SER A 78 35.30 -5.43 14.30
CA SER A 78 35.10 -5.88 15.68
C SER A 78 36.04 -5.13 16.62
N PHE A 79 35.52 -4.69 17.77
CA PHE A 79 36.29 -3.99 18.80
C PHE A 79 35.73 -4.30 20.19
N GLN A 80 36.53 -4.04 21.23
CA GLN A 80 36.14 -4.27 22.61
C GLN A 80 36.32 -3.02 23.45
N ILE A 81 35.31 -2.69 24.24
CA ILE A 81 35.36 -1.60 25.22
C ILE A 81 35.83 -2.18 26.55
N THR A 82 36.91 -1.60 27.09
CA THR A 82 37.47 -1.99 28.38
C THR A 82 36.96 -1.10 29.52
N GLU A 83 36.78 0.19 29.25
CA GLU A 83 36.37 1.18 30.26
C GLU A 83 35.42 2.22 29.65
N TRP A 84 34.46 2.67 30.46
CA TRP A 84 33.71 3.93 30.26
C TRP A 84 34.24 4.97 31.26
N ARG A 85 34.47 6.20 30.80
CA ARG A 85 34.89 7.31 31.68
C ARG A 85 34.56 8.68 31.09
N LEU A 86 34.70 9.72 31.91
CA LEU A 86 34.61 11.11 31.47
C LEU A 86 36.02 11.63 31.15
N ASN A 87 36.17 12.31 30.01
CA ASN A 87 37.40 13.05 29.73
C ASN A 87 37.46 14.38 30.52
N LYS A 88 38.51 15.18 30.32
CA LYS A 88 38.72 16.43 31.07
C LYS A 88 37.64 17.49 30.83
N GLN A 89 36.95 17.40 29.69
CA GLN A 89 35.85 18.28 29.30
C GLN A 89 34.48 17.74 29.77
N GLY A 90 34.44 16.61 30.48
CA GLY A 90 33.21 15.99 30.95
C GLY A 90 32.45 15.23 29.87
N ILE A 91 33.08 14.90 28.74
CA ILE A 91 32.48 14.12 27.66
C ILE A 91 32.68 12.62 27.97
N PRO A 92 31.62 11.80 27.92
CA PRO A 92 31.73 10.35 28.02
C PRO A 92 32.52 9.74 26.86
N VAL A 93 33.51 8.92 27.19
CA VAL A 93 34.36 8.21 26.24
C VAL A 93 34.52 6.74 26.61
N PHE A 94 34.70 5.91 25.59
CA PHE A 94 35.08 4.53 25.75
C PHE A 94 36.56 4.34 25.44
N LYS A 95 37.25 3.59 26.31
CA LYS A 95 38.61 3.10 26.07
C LYS A 95 38.54 1.71 25.44
N LEU A 96 39.18 1.57 24.29
CA LEU A 96 39.26 0.32 23.55
C LEU A 96 40.39 -0.58 24.07
N SER A 97 40.32 -1.88 23.80
CA SER A 97 41.35 -2.87 24.22
C SER A 97 42.74 -2.60 23.65
N ASN A 98 42.84 -1.88 22.54
CA ASN A 98 44.10 -1.42 21.94
C ASN A 98 44.58 -0.06 22.47
N HIS A 99 44.04 0.40 23.61
CA HIS A 99 44.34 1.68 24.26
C HIS A 99 43.93 2.94 23.48
N GLN A 100 43.16 2.81 22.41
CA GLN A 100 42.54 3.95 21.72
C GLN A 100 41.20 4.36 22.35
N PHE A 101 40.62 5.47 21.88
CA PHE A 101 39.42 6.08 22.45
C PHE A 101 38.37 6.40 21.38
N ILE A 102 37.10 6.30 21.75
CA ILE A 102 35.96 6.76 20.96
C ILE A 102 34.98 7.51 21.87
N ALA A 103 34.21 8.45 21.31
CA ALA A 103 33.11 9.07 22.04
C ALA A 103 32.04 8.02 22.37
N ALA A 104 31.50 8.01 23.60
CA ALA A 104 30.46 7.08 24.01
C ALA A 104 29.07 7.55 23.53
N ASP A 105 28.92 7.85 22.24
CA ASP A 105 27.77 8.54 21.65
C ASP A 105 26.79 7.55 20.98
N LYS A 106 25.53 7.57 21.45
CA LYS A 106 24.43 6.69 21.01
C LYS A 106 24.06 6.88 19.53
N ARG A 107 24.41 8.02 18.93
CA ARG A 107 24.18 8.29 17.51
C ARG A 107 25.09 7.49 16.60
N PHE A 108 26.23 7.04 17.13
CA PHE A 108 27.27 6.35 16.37
C PHE A 108 27.43 4.89 16.79
N LEU A 109 27.03 4.56 18.02
CA LEU A 109 27.25 3.28 18.66
C LEU A 109 25.93 2.66 19.15
N TYR A 110 25.87 1.33 19.16
CA TYR A 110 24.80 0.58 19.81
C TYR A 110 25.34 -0.71 20.43
N ASP A 111 24.59 -1.27 21.37
CA ASP A 111 24.86 -2.62 21.85
C ASP A 111 24.10 -3.63 20.98
N GLN A 112 24.81 -4.63 20.46
CA GLN A 112 24.20 -5.69 19.65
C GLN A 112 23.09 -6.45 20.40
N SER A 113 23.10 -6.46 21.73
CA SER A 113 22.06 -7.07 22.57
C SER A 113 20.73 -6.31 22.57
N GLU A 114 20.71 -5.03 22.18
CA GLU A 114 19.49 -4.21 22.04
C GLU A 114 18.78 -4.43 20.69
N VAL A 115 19.40 -5.20 19.79
CA VAL A 115 18.91 -5.45 18.45
C VAL A 115 18.32 -6.84 18.34
N THR A 116 17.13 -6.93 17.73
CA THR A 116 16.49 -8.21 17.41
C THR A 116 16.70 -8.55 15.94
N PRO A 117 17.48 -9.60 15.60
CA PRO A 117 17.60 -10.06 14.22
C PRO A 117 16.25 -10.50 13.66
N THR A 118 15.86 -9.99 12.50
CA THR A 118 14.57 -10.29 11.86
C THR A 118 14.72 -10.21 10.35
N ILE A 119 14.45 -11.30 9.63
CA ILE A 119 14.42 -11.29 8.16
C ILE A 119 12.96 -11.27 7.72
N LYS A 120 12.51 -10.11 7.24
CA LYS A 120 11.15 -9.91 6.73
C LYS A 120 11.16 -8.90 5.58
N LYS A 121 10.15 -8.98 4.71
CA LYS A 121 9.88 -7.95 3.71
C LYS A 121 8.79 -7.01 4.20
N VAL A 122 9.01 -5.72 4.02
CA VAL A 122 8.04 -4.64 4.32
C VAL A 122 7.97 -3.68 3.14
N TRP A 123 6.90 -2.92 3.06
CA TRP A 123 6.70 -1.86 2.08
C TRP A 123 6.99 -0.51 2.71
N LEU A 124 7.62 0.38 1.95
CA LEU A 124 7.85 1.75 2.40
C LEU A 124 6.60 2.61 2.18
N GLU A 125 6.25 3.44 3.16
CA GLU A 125 5.17 4.43 3.02
C GLU A 125 5.62 5.64 2.19
N SER A 126 4.70 6.52 1.83
CA SER A 126 5.00 7.71 1.01
C SER A 126 5.91 8.73 1.69
N ASP A 127 5.86 8.80 3.02
CA ASP A 127 6.57 9.78 3.84
C ASP A 127 7.81 9.19 4.53
N PHE A 128 8.23 7.98 4.12
CA PHE A 128 9.34 7.29 4.75
C PHE A 128 10.61 8.12 4.74
N LYS A 129 11.38 7.99 5.83
CA LYS A 129 12.71 8.59 5.97
C LYS A 129 13.68 7.52 6.42
N LEU A 130 14.89 7.63 5.91
CA LEU A 130 16.00 6.76 6.29
C LEU A 130 16.96 7.52 7.16
N TYR A 131 17.44 6.85 8.20
CA TYR A 131 18.33 7.41 9.20
C TYR A 131 19.60 6.57 9.30
N ASN A 132 20.71 7.22 9.61
CA ASN A 132 21.94 6.50 9.95
C ASN A 132 21.79 5.74 11.28
N SER A 133 21.10 6.34 12.24
CA SER A 133 20.84 5.77 13.56
C SER A 133 19.42 6.10 14.04
N PRO A 134 18.78 5.20 14.81
CA PRO A 134 17.55 5.50 15.54
C PRO A 134 17.66 6.69 16.52
N TYR A 135 18.87 7.08 16.93
CA TYR A 135 19.10 8.13 17.94
C TYR A 135 19.31 9.53 17.36
N ASP A 136 19.94 9.69 16.20
CA ASP A 136 20.22 11.02 15.63
C ASP A 136 19.10 11.54 14.71
N LEU A 137 18.29 10.63 14.17
CA LEU A 137 17.27 10.89 13.16
C LEU A 137 17.78 11.76 12.01
N LYS A 138 19.09 11.65 11.70
CA LYS A 138 19.69 12.39 10.60
C LYS A 138 19.39 11.66 9.31
N GLU A 139 18.61 12.32 8.45
CA GLU A 139 18.20 11.74 7.18
C GLU A 139 19.40 11.42 6.29
N VAL A 140 19.42 10.20 5.75
CA VAL A 140 20.43 9.75 4.78
C VAL A 140 19.82 9.69 3.39
N LYS A 141 20.62 10.07 2.39
CA LYS A 141 20.22 9.94 1.00
C LYS A 141 20.13 8.47 0.62
N SER A 142 19.06 8.12 -0.09
CA SER A 142 18.82 6.77 -0.58
C SER A 142 18.26 6.79 -1.99
N SER A 143 18.49 5.71 -2.72
CA SER A 143 17.85 5.43 -4.01
C SER A 143 16.53 4.67 -3.86
N LEU A 144 16.15 4.29 -2.63
CA LEU A 144 14.87 3.63 -2.37
C LEU A 144 13.71 4.59 -2.67
N SER A 145 12.63 4.05 -3.21
CA SER A 145 11.43 4.81 -3.54
C SER A 145 10.29 4.47 -2.59
N ALA A 146 9.38 5.42 -2.38
CA ALA A 146 8.12 5.14 -1.70
C ALA A 146 7.38 3.99 -2.39
N TYR A 147 6.57 3.25 -1.63
CA TYR A 147 5.78 2.12 -2.11
C TYR A 147 6.62 0.98 -2.72
N SER A 148 7.91 0.91 -2.39
CA SER A 148 8.77 -0.22 -2.77
C SER A 148 8.88 -1.23 -1.64
N GLN A 149 9.00 -2.51 -2.00
CA GLN A 149 9.24 -3.58 -1.05
C GLN A 149 10.74 -3.68 -0.75
N VAL A 150 11.08 -3.68 0.54
CA VAL A 150 12.45 -3.77 1.05
C VAL A 150 12.57 -4.95 2.00
N SER A 151 13.78 -5.49 2.13
CA SER A 151 14.09 -6.52 3.13
C SER A 151 14.72 -5.86 4.35
N ILE A 152 14.20 -6.19 5.53
CA ILE A 152 14.79 -5.81 6.80
C ILE A 152 15.60 -6.98 7.36
N ASP A 153 16.65 -6.68 8.13
CA ASP A 153 17.50 -7.69 8.77
C ASP A 153 17.47 -7.64 10.31
N LYS A 154 17.03 -6.51 10.88
CA LYS A 154 17.10 -6.21 12.31
C LYS A 154 16.03 -5.19 12.71
N THR A 155 15.61 -5.25 13.97
CA THR A 155 14.76 -4.22 14.59
C THR A 155 15.36 -3.73 15.90
N MET A 156 15.03 -2.50 16.29
CA MET A 156 15.48 -1.88 17.52
C MET A 156 14.38 -0.98 18.10
N PHE A 157 14.17 -1.05 19.42
CA PHE A 157 13.23 -0.17 20.11
C PHE A 157 13.99 0.95 20.83
N VAL A 158 13.79 2.19 20.42
CA VAL A 158 14.51 3.37 20.90
C VAL A 158 13.52 4.47 21.24
N GLU A 159 13.60 4.99 22.47
CA GLU A 159 12.81 6.13 22.94
C GLU A 159 11.31 6.02 22.66
N GLY A 160 10.74 4.82 22.84
CA GLY A 160 9.31 4.57 22.65
C GLY A 160 8.88 4.26 21.21
N ARG A 161 9.81 4.20 20.26
CA ARG A 161 9.55 3.88 18.85
C ARG A 161 10.32 2.65 18.42
N GLU A 162 9.75 1.93 17.45
CA GLU A 162 10.40 0.77 16.84
C GLU A 162 10.96 1.17 15.48
N PHE A 163 12.23 0.82 15.24
CA PHE A 163 12.93 1.07 13.99
C PHE A 163 13.30 -0.25 13.33
N LEU A 164 13.25 -0.26 12.00
CA LEU A 164 13.61 -1.38 11.16
C LEU A 164 14.88 -1.03 10.39
N HIS A 165 15.85 -1.93 10.36
CA HIS A 165 17.07 -1.75 9.57
C HIS A 165 16.91 -2.42 8.21
N ILE A 166 17.19 -1.66 7.14
CA ILE A 166 17.24 -2.13 5.76
C ILE A 166 18.71 -2.26 5.38
N ASP A 167 19.11 -3.47 4.96
CA ASP A 167 20.50 -3.76 4.61
C ASP A 167 21.03 -2.75 3.58
N GLN A 168 22.22 -2.23 3.82
CA GLN A 168 22.92 -1.24 2.99
C GLN A 168 22.21 0.12 2.80
N ALA A 169 21.07 0.37 3.46
CA ALA A 169 20.33 1.62 3.33
C ALA A 169 20.26 2.42 4.65
N GLY A 170 19.97 1.75 5.78
CA GLY A 170 19.87 2.40 7.09
C GLY A 170 18.58 2.06 7.83
N TRP A 171 18.20 2.90 8.78
CA TRP A 171 17.05 2.69 9.67
C TRP A 171 15.83 3.47 9.20
N VAL A 172 14.67 2.83 9.21
CA VAL A 172 13.37 3.45 8.95
C VAL A 172 12.50 3.28 10.19
N ALA A 173 11.67 4.27 10.50
CA ALA A 173 10.68 4.14 11.56
C ALA A 173 9.60 3.13 11.14
N LYS A 174 9.21 2.21 12.02
CA LYS A 174 8.26 1.14 11.69
C LYS A 174 6.91 1.70 11.22
N GLU A 175 6.48 2.81 11.80
CA GLU A 175 5.25 3.53 11.42
C GLU A 175 5.26 4.08 9.99
N SER A 176 6.44 4.24 9.37
CA SER A 176 6.61 4.63 7.97
C SER A 176 6.80 3.41 7.05
N THR A 177 6.38 2.24 7.50
CA THR A 177 6.38 1.00 6.72
C THR A 177 5.06 0.26 6.88
N SER A 178 4.73 -0.57 5.89
CA SER A 178 3.57 -1.47 5.92
C SER A 178 4.01 -2.93 5.75
N GLU A 179 3.36 -3.84 6.46
CA GLU A 179 3.56 -5.27 6.25
C GLU A 179 2.85 -5.79 4.99
N GLU A 180 1.80 -5.09 4.56
CA GLU A 180 1.02 -5.39 3.36
C GLU A 180 1.44 -4.50 2.19
N ASP A 181 1.16 -4.94 0.96
CA ASP A 181 1.32 -4.09 -0.22
C ASP A 181 0.43 -2.84 -0.09
N ASN A 182 1.07 -1.67 -0.18
CA ASN A 182 0.46 -0.35 -0.03
C ASN A 182 0.44 0.44 -1.35
N ARG A 183 0.85 -0.17 -2.48
CA ARG A 183 0.90 0.50 -3.80
C ARG A 183 -0.47 0.98 -4.28
N ILE A 184 -1.56 0.41 -3.79
CA ILE A 184 -2.91 0.89 -4.06
C ILE A 184 -3.13 2.35 -3.61
N SER A 185 -2.47 2.80 -2.53
CA SER A 185 -2.48 4.20 -2.11
C SER A 185 -1.79 5.08 -3.17
N LYS A 186 -0.70 4.60 -3.78
CA LYS A 186 -0.05 5.29 -4.89
C LYS A 186 -0.93 5.36 -6.13
N VAL A 187 -1.71 4.31 -6.41
CA VAL A 187 -2.73 4.34 -7.47
C VAL A 187 -3.76 5.42 -7.18
N GLN A 188 -4.28 5.51 -5.95
CA GLN A 188 -5.25 6.54 -5.57
C GLN A 188 -4.69 7.95 -5.76
N GLU A 189 -3.48 8.23 -5.26
CA GLU A 189 -2.79 9.52 -5.47
C GLU A 189 -2.73 9.87 -6.96
N MET A 190 -2.24 8.93 -7.77
CA MET A 190 -2.06 9.11 -9.21
C MET A 190 -3.39 9.38 -9.94
N LEU A 191 -4.45 8.62 -9.60
CA LEU A 191 -5.78 8.82 -10.19
C LEU A 191 -6.36 10.19 -9.83
N SER A 192 -6.26 10.59 -8.56
CA SER A 192 -6.74 11.89 -8.09
C SER A 192 -5.98 13.06 -8.71
N GLU A 193 -4.67 12.95 -8.89
CA GLU A 193 -3.85 14.02 -9.47
C GLU A 193 -4.05 14.18 -10.98
N LYS A 194 -4.14 13.08 -11.73
CA LYS A 194 -4.11 13.10 -13.21
C LYS A 194 -5.48 13.01 -13.87
N TYR A 195 -6.42 12.30 -13.24
CA TYR A 195 -7.63 11.81 -13.91
C TYR A 195 -8.94 12.28 -13.28
N GLN A 196 -8.91 13.01 -12.16
CA GLN A 196 -10.11 13.52 -11.47
C GLN A 196 -10.93 14.47 -12.37
N LYS A 197 -11.90 13.91 -13.09
CA LYS A 197 -12.81 14.60 -14.02
C LYS A 197 -14.19 13.98 -13.94
N GLU A 198 -15.26 14.78 -13.97
CA GLU A 198 -16.65 14.29 -13.94
C GLU A 198 -16.96 13.29 -15.05
N SER A 199 -16.28 13.40 -16.20
CA SER A 199 -16.48 12.53 -17.34
C SER A 199 -15.86 11.13 -17.19
N PHE A 200 -15.08 10.88 -16.13
CA PHE A 200 -14.41 9.60 -15.87
C PHE A 200 -14.94 8.97 -14.58
N SER A 201 -15.20 7.67 -14.62
CA SER A 201 -15.43 6.81 -13.46
C SER A 201 -14.43 5.66 -13.54
N ILE A 202 -13.55 5.55 -12.56
CA ILE A 202 -12.45 4.58 -12.56
C ILE A 202 -12.47 3.83 -11.23
N TYR A 203 -12.41 2.51 -11.31
CA TYR A 203 -12.33 1.60 -10.17
C TYR A 203 -11.16 0.64 -10.35
N VAL A 204 -10.34 0.51 -9.31
CA VAL A 204 -9.22 -0.41 -9.24
C VAL A 204 -9.33 -1.22 -7.96
N LYS A 205 -9.14 -2.54 -8.04
CA LYS A 205 -9.02 -3.40 -6.87
C LYS A 205 -7.83 -4.33 -7.02
N GLN A 206 -6.90 -4.23 -6.09
CA GLN A 206 -5.79 -5.16 -5.99
C GLN A 206 -6.30 -6.49 -5.41
N LEU A 207 -6.17 -7.58 -6.17
CA LEU A 207 -6.76 -8.88 -5.78
C LEU A 207 -6.00 -9.54 -4.63
N THR A 208 -4.70 -9.28 -4.49
CA THR A 208 -3.85 -9.86 -3.45
C THR A 208 -4.15 -9.32 -2.05
N THR A 209 -4.45 -8.02 -1.94
CA THR A 209 -4.74 -7.35 -0.66
C THR A 209 -6.22 -7.06 -0.45
N GLY A 210 -7.03 -7.12 -1.52
CA GLY A 210 -8.42 -6.71 -1.50
C GLY A 210 -8.64 -5.19 -1.42
N LYS A 211 -7.56 -4.39 -1.40
CA LYS A 211 -7.65 -2.93 -1.29
C LYS A 211 -8.09 -2.30 -2.62
N GLU A 212 -8.83 -1.20 -2.49
CA GLU A 212 -9.48 -0.50 -3.61
C GLU A 212 -8.92 0.93 -3.76
N ALA A 213 -8.94 1.45 -4.98
CA ALA A 213 -8.71 2.85 -5.32
C ALA A 213 -9.65 3.25 -6.47
N GLY A 214 -9.99 4.54 -6.57
CA GLY A 214 -10.85 4.99 -7.65
C GLY A 214 -11.18 6.49 -7.62
N ILE A 215 -11.79 6.94 -8.71
CA ILE A 215 -12.36 8.28 -8.84
C ILE A 215 -13.75 8.16 -9.43
N ASN A 216 -14.73 8.85 -8.83
CA ASN A 216 -16.14 8.80 -9.25
C ASN A 216 -16.64 7.36 -9.46
N GLN A 217 -16.09 6.40 -8.70
CA GLN A 217 -16.24 4.96 -8.97
C GLN A 217 -17.67 4.46 -8.80
N ASP A 218 -18.48 5.21 -8.05
CA ASP A 218 -19.88 4.95 -7.74
C ASP A 218 -20.84 5.70 -8.70
N GLU A 219 -20.33 6.63 -9.52
CA GLU A 219 -21.13 7.36 -10.51
C GLU A 219 -21.60 6.41 -11.62
N LYS A 220 -22.91 6.37 -11.86
CA LYS A 220 -23.52 5.53 -12.89
C LYS A 220 -23.54 6.27 -14.23
N MET A 221 -23.20 5.56 -15.29
CA MET A 221 -23.38 6.03 -16.66
C MET A 221 -23.77 4.87 -17.58
N TYR A 222 -24.17 5.19 -18.81
CA TYR A 222 -24.62 4.19 -19.77
C TYR A 222 -23.50 3.20 -20.09
N ALA A 223 -23.67 1.95 -19.67
CA ALA A 223 -22.60 0.94 -19.64
C ALA A 223 -22.20 0.38 -21.01
N ALA A 224 -23.00 0.67 -22.04
CA ALA A 224 -22.90 0.02 -23.35
C ALA A 224 -22.74 -1.51 -23.21
N SER A 225 -21.78 -2.12 -23.90
CA SER A 225 -21.56 -3.58 -23.89
C SER A 225 -20.84 -4.13 -22.63
N VAL A 226 -20.46 -3.29 -21.66
CA VAL A 226 -19.95 -3.79 -20.37
C VAL A 226 -21.07 -4.52 -19.59
N LEU A 227 -22.32 -4.10 -19.77
CA LEU A 227 -23.50 -4.75 -19.18
C LEU A 227 -23.77 -6.18 -19.68
N LYS A 228 -22.94 -6.73 -20.56
CA LYS A 228 -22.97 -8.14 -20.94
C LYS A 228 -22.27 -9.04 -19.89
N LEU A 229 -21.40 -8.47 -19.06
CA LEU A 229 -20.71 -9.19 -17.98
C LEU A 229 -21.65 -9.90 -17.00
N PRO A 230 -22.74 -9.30 -16.49
CA PRO A 230 -23.68 -9.97 -15.59
C PRO A 230 -24.33 -11.20 -16.22
N TYR A 231 -24.66 -11.14 -17.51
CA TYR A 231 -25.25 -12.26 -18.24
C TYR A 231 -24.23 -13.38 -18.48
N LEU A 232 -22.97 -13.03 -18.77
CA LEU A 232 -21.87 -13.98 -18.85
C LEU A 232 -21.64 -14.68 -17.49
N TYR A 233 -21.51 -13.90 -16.40
CA TYR A 233 -21.38 -14.43 -15.05
C TYR A 233 -22.51 -15.41 -14.73
N TYR A 234 -23.76 -15.00 -14.98
CA TYR A 234 -24.92 -15.82 -14.65
C TYR A 234 -24.97 -17.10 -15.49
N THR A 235 -24.58 -17.02 -16.76
CA THR A 235 -24.48 -18.21 -17.63
C THR A 235 -23.44 -19.20 -17.09
N GLN A 236 -22.25 -18.73 -16.73
CA GLN A 236 -21.22 -19.58 -16.11
C GLN A 236 -21.70 -20.16 -14.78
N GLU A 237 -22.43 -19.38 -13.99
CA GLU A 237 -23.00 -19.85 -12.72
C GLU A 237 -23.96 -21.01 -12.93
N LYS A 238 -24.88 -20.91 -13.90
CA LYS A 238 -25.83 -21.98 -14.21
C LYS A 238 -25.15 -23.23 -14.78
N ILE A 239 -24.02 -23.06 -15.47
CA ILE A 239 -23.16 -24.19 -15.88
C ILE A 239 -22.51 -24.84 -14.65
N ASN A 240 -21.97 -24.05 -13.72
CA ASN A 240 -21.36 -24.55 -12.49
C ASN A 240 -22.36 -25.28 -11.57
N GLU A 241 -23.62 -24.83 -11.56
CA GLU A 241 -24.74 -25.50 -10.87
C GLU A 241 -25.20 -26.80 -11.55
N GLY A 242 -24.68 -27.11 -12.75
CA GLY A 242 -25.04 -28.31 -13.52
C GLY A 242 -26.39 -28.22 -14.25
N LEU A 243 -26.99 -27.03 -14.32
CA LEU A 243 -28.27 -26.80 -15.01
C LEU A 243 -28.11 -26.73 -16.53
N TYR A 244 -26.93 -26.31 -17.00
CA TYR A 244 -26.58 -26.29 -18.41
C TYR A 244 -25.16 -26.84 -18.62
N GLN A 245 -24.86 -27.22 -19.85
CA GLN A 245 -23.53 -27.61 -20.31
C GLN A 245 -23.11 -26.70 -21.47
N LEU A 246 -21.81 -26.66 -21.76
CA LEU A 246 -21.27 -25.83 -22.85
C LEU A 246 -21.84 -26.20 -24.23
N ASP A 247 -22.22 -27.46 -24.43
CA ASP A 247 -22.83 -27.98 -25.66
C ASP A 247 -24.36 -27.85 -25.68
N THR A 248 -24.99 -27.38 -24.60
CA THR A 248 -26.43 -27.10 -24.59
C THR A 248 -26.74 -26.05 -25.65
N THR A 249 -27.74 -26.30 -26.48
CA THR A 249 -28.13 -25.39 -27.57
C THR A 249 -29.41 -24.65 -27.28
N VAL A 250 -29.52 -23.45 -27.85
CA VAL A 250 -30.73 -22.63 -27.84
C VAL A 250 -31.02 -22.09 -29.24
N LYS A 251 -32.30 -21.87 -29.53
CA LYS A 251 -32.77 -21.52 -30.87
C LYS A 251 -32.85 -20.01 -31.07
N TYR A 252 -32.39 -19.52 -32.22
CA TYR A 252 -32.56 -18.12 -32.60
C TYR A 252 -33.92 -17.86 -33.26
N VAL A 253 -34.86 -17.32 -32.47
CA VAL A 253 -36.23 -16.93 -32.87
C VAL A 253 -36.47 -15.45 -32.57
N SER A 254 -37.43 -14.81 -33.25
CA SER A 254 -37.62 -13.36 -33.19
C SER A 254 -37.80 -12.79 -31.77
N VAL A 255 -38.53 -13.49 -30.90
CA VAL A 255 -38.84 -13.05 -29.52
C VAL A 255 -37.60 -12.88 -28.64
N VAL A 256 -36.46 -13.49 -28.98
CA VAL A 256 -35.23 -13.35 -28.18
C VAL A 256 -34.66 -11.95 -28.21
N ASN A 257 -35.08 -11.11 -29.16
CA ASN A 257 -34.61 -9.74 -29.29
C ASN A 257 -35.51 -8.73 -28.53
N ASP A 258 -36.60 -9.19 -27.90
CA ASP A 258 -37.62 -8.35 -27.28
C ASP A 258 -37.83 -8.72 -25.80
N PHE A 259 -36.92 -8.28 -24.94
CA PHE A 259 -37.04 -8.41 -23.49
C PHE A 259 -36.21 -7.32 -22.75
N PRO A 260 -36.52 -6.99 -21.49
CA PRO A 260 -35.73 -6.03 -20.71
C PRO A 260 -34.25 -6.43 -20.63
N GLY A 261 -33.35 -5.55 -21.07
CA GLY A 261 -31.91 -5.81 -21.14
C GLY A 261 -31.42 -6.41 -22.47
N SER A 262 -32.30 -6.69 -23.43
CA SER A 262 -31.90 -7.05 -24.80
C SER A 262 -31.19 -5.87 -25.49
N TYR A 263 -30.33 -6.18 -26.45
CA TYR A 263 -29.76 -5.21 -27.38
C TYR A 263 -30.49 -5.30 -28.71
N LYS A 264 -30.51 -4.20 -29.44
CA LYS A 264 -30.87 -4.25 -30.86
C LYS A 264 -29.93 -5.24 -31.57
N PRO A 265 -30.43 -6.15 -32.43
CA PRO A 265 -29.60 -7.13 -33.12
C PRO A 265 -28.48 -6.49 -33.94
N GLU A 266 -28.74 -5.30 -34.49
CA GLU A 266 -27.77 -4.48 -35.21
C GLU A 266 -26.54 -4.14 -34.34
N GLY A 267 -25.40 -3.87 -34.99
CA GLY A 267 -24.14 -3.58 -34.32
C GLY A 267 -23.21 -4.79 -34.24
N SER A 268 -22.37 -4.85 -33.20
CA SER A 268 -21.26 -5.79 -33.05
C SER A 268 -21.68 -7.26 -33.10
N GLY A 269 -20.74 -8.12 -33.52
CA GLY A 269 -20.90 -9.56 -33.60
C GLY A 269 -21.22 -10.11 -34.99
N SER A 270 -20.87 -11.37 -35.19
CA SER A 270 -21.01 -12.11 -36.45
C SER A 270 -22.30 -12.92 -36.60
N LEU A 271 -23.13 -13.05 -35.56
CA LEU A 271 -24.42 -13.75 -35.69
C LEU A 271 -25.39 -13.00 -36.61
N PRO A 272 -26.31 -13.73 -37.30
CA PRO A 272 -27.31 -13.13 -38.15
C PRO A 272 -28.14 -12.07 -37.41
N LYS A 273 -28.34 -10.91 -38.04
CA LYS A 273 -29.12 -9.80 -37.45
C LYS A 273 -30.64 -10.02 -37.50
N LYS A 274 -31.07 -11.10 -38.17
CA LYS A 274 -32.44 -11.59 -38.22
C LYS A 274 -32.46 -13.05 -37.84
N GLU A 275 -33.55 -13.48 -37.21
CA GLU A 275 -33.73 -14.87 -36.79
C GLU A 275 -33.59 -15.83 -37.97
N ASP A 276 -32.78 -16.87 -37.78
CA ASP A 276 -32.52 -17.89 -38.79
C ASP A 276 -33.04 -19.28 -38.39
N ASN A 277 -33.70 -19.37 -37.23
CA ASN A 277 -34.26 -20.60 -36.67
C ASN A 277 -33.23 -21.71 -36.44
N LYS A 278 -31.94 -21.38 -36.33
CA LYS A 278 -30.89 -22.34 -36.00
C LYS A 278 -30.62 -22.42 -34.51
N GLU A 279 -29.97 -23.52 -34.14
CA GLU A 279 -29.52 -23.82 -32.79
C GLU A 279 -28.06 -23.35 -32.62
N TYR A 280 -27.78 -22.71 -31.49
CA TYR A 280 -26.44 -22.23 -31.12
C TYR A 280 -26.08 -22.76 -29.74
N SER A 281 -24.87 -23.31 -29.60
CA SER A 281 -24.37 -23.83 -28.32
C SER A 281 -23.99 -22.71 -27.35
N LEU A 282 -24.13 -22.92 -26.05
CA LEU A 282 -23.68 -21.95 -25.03
C LEU A 282 -22.19 -21.62 -25.17
N LYS A 283 -21.36 -22.59 -25.55
CA LYS A 283 -19.95 -22.38 -25.88
C LYS A 283 -19.76 -21.31 -26.95
N ASP A 284 -20.50 -21.42 -28.05
CA ASP A 284 -20.42 -20.46 -29.16
C ASP A 284 -20.94 -19.08 -28.71
N LEU A 285 -22.08 -19.05 -28.02
CA LEU A 285 -22.66 -17.81 -27.53
C LEU A 285 -21.74 -17.06 -26.55
N ILE A 286 -21.20 -17.74 -25.54
CA ILE A 286 -20.23 -17.17 -24.59
C ILE A 286 -19.00 -16.63 -25.34
N THR A 287 -18.49 -17.40 -26.29
CA THR A 287 -17.32 -17.00 -27.10
C THR A 287 -17.61 -15.72 -27.88
N LYS A 288 -18.76 -15.63 -28.55
CA LYS A 288 -19.16 -14.48 -29.37
C LYS A 288 -19.47 -13.23 -28.55
N VAL A 289 -20.14 -13.38 -27.41
CA VAL A 289 -20.36 -12.26 -26.48
C VAL A 289 -19.04 -11.71 -25.96
N SER A 290 -18.08 -12.59 -25.64
CA SER A 290 -16.81 -12.19 -25.05
C SER A 290 -15.86 -11.57 -26.08
N LYS A 291 -15.64 -12.27 -27.21
CA LYS A 291 -14.61 -11.89 -28.21
C LYS A 291 -15.06 -10.85 -29.21
N GLU A 292 -16.33 -10.91 -29.62
CA GLU A 292 -16.87 -10.06 -30.70
C GLU A 292 -17.87 -9.02 -30.17
N SER A 293 -18.19 -9.07 -28.87
CA SER A 293 -19.27 -8.27 -28.26
C SER A 293 -20.61 -8.47 -28.97
N ASP A 294 -20.92 -9.70 -29.41
CA ASP A 294 -22.11 -9.96 -30.23
C ASP A 294 -23.44 -9.67 -29.50
N ASN A 295 -24.29 -8.85 -30.11
CA ASN A 295 -25.58 -8.45 -29.54
C ASN A 295 -26.62 -9.58 -29.56
N VAL A 296 -26.67 -10.37 -30.63
CA VAL A 296 -27.62 -11.47 -30.77
C VAL A 296 -27.23 -12.62 -29.84
N ALA A 297 -25.93 -12.90 -29.71
CA ALA A 297 -25.47 -13.91 -28.77
C ALA A 297 -25.79 -13.54 -27.32
N HIS A 298 -25.66 -12.27 -26.96
CA HIS A 298 -26.09 -11.75 -25.65
C HIS A 298 -27.59 -11.95 -25.46
N ASN A 299 -28.39 -11.58 -26.45
CA ASN A 299 -29.84 -11.72 -26.40
C ASN A 299 -30.27 -13.17 -26.18
N LEU A 300 -29.62 -14.13 -26.85
CA LEU A 300 -29.88 -15.56 -26.66
C LEU A 300 -29.58 -16.01 -25.22
N LEU A 301 -28.45 -15.60 -24.65
CA LEU A 301 -28.13 -15.91 -23.26
C LEU A 301 -29.12 -15.25 -22.29
N GLY A 302 -29.47 -13.97 -22.52
CA GLY A 302 -30.43 -13.26 -21.67
C GLY A 302 -31.84 -13.82 -21.75
N TYR A 303 -32.30 -14.23 -22.93
CA TYR A 303 -33.62 -14.81 -23.09
C TYR A 303 -33.72 -16.19 -22.41
N TYR A 304 -32.80 -17.10 -22.72
CA TYR A 304 -32.90 -18.50 -22.31
C TYR A 304 -32.30 -18.80 -20.94
N ILE A 305 -31.21 -18.12 -20.55
CA ILE A 305 -30.44 -18.48 -19.35
C ILE A 305 -30.81 -17.59 -18.18
N SER A 306 -30.92 -16.28 -18.39
CA SER A 306 -31.41 -15.35 -17.34
C SER A 306 -32.93 -15.21 -17.29
N ASN A 307 -33.65 -16.08 -18.02
CA ASN A 307 -35.11 -16.09 -18.07
C ASN A 307 -35.68 -14.70 -18.39
N GLN A 308 -35.18 -14.08 -19.46
CA GLN A 308 -35.57 -12.73 -19.90
C GLN A 308 -35.27 -11.64 -18.85
N SER A 309 -34.13 -11.78 -18.15
CA SER A 309 -33.72 -10.89 -17.06
C SER A 309 -34.74 -10.82 -15.92
N ASP A 310 -35.21 -11.97 -15.44
CA ASP A 310 -36.23 -12.04 -14.40
C ASP A 310 -35.76 -11.45 -13.04
N ALA A 311 -36.68 -11.43 -12.07
CA ALA A 311 -36.40 -10.90 -10.74
C ALA A 311 -35.27 -11.66 -10.01
N THR A 312 -35.10 -12.95 -10.27
CA THR A 312 -34.04 -13.78 -9.66
C THR A 312 -32.68 -13.35 -10.19
N PHE A 313 -32.56 -13.22 -11.51
CA PHE A 313 -31.37 -12.68 -12.16
C PHE A 313 -31.06 -11.27 -11.66
N LYS A 314 -32.05 -10.36 -11.71
CA LYS A 314 -31.87 -8.97 -11.28
C LYS A 314 -31.36 -8.90 -9.83
N SER A 315 -32.05 -9.56 -8.91
CA SER A 315 -31.69 -9.57 -7.47
C SER A 315 -30.28 -10.08 -7.24
N LYS A 316 -29.89 -11.17 -7.93
CA LYS A 316 -28.55 -11.74 -7.79
C LYS A 316 -27.48 -10.80 -8.33
N MET A 317 -27.72 -10.17 -9.48
CA MET A 317 -26.77 -9.22 -10.05
C MET A 317 -26.65 -7.96 -9.19
N SER A 318 -27.75 -7.43 -8.64
CA SER A 318 -27.70 -6.30 -7.70
C SER A 318 -26.89 -6.65 -6.44
N ALA A 319 -27.00 -7.89 -5.93
CA ALA A 319 -26.21 -8.34 -4.79
C ALA A 319 -24.70 -8.39 -5.09
N ILE A 320 -24.29 -8.85 -6.28
CA ILE A 320 -22.88 -8.90 -6.71
C ILE A 320 -22.36 -7.49 -6.97
N MET A 321 -23.11 -6.66 -7.70
CA MET A 321 -22.76 -5.27 -7.99
C MET A 321 -22.73 -4.41 -6.70
N GLY A 322 -23.48 -4.82 -5.68
CA GLY A 322 -23.61 -4.11 -4.41
C GLY A 322 -24.48 -2.85 -4.49
N ASP A 323 -25.27 -2.69 -5.55
CA ASP A 323 -26.23 -1.61 -5.75
C ASP A 323 -27.31 -2.06 -6.76
N ASP A 324 -28.45 -1.38 -6.80
CA ASP A 324 -29.51 -1.64 -7.78
C ASP A 324 -29.20 -1.03 -9.15
N TRP A 325 -29.83 -1.60 -10.18
CA TRP A 325 -29.68 -1.20 -11.57
C TRP A 325 -30.99 -1.38 -12.33
N ASP A 326 -31.15 -0.64 -13.42
CA ASP A 326 -32.30 -0.78 -14.32
C ASP A 326 -31.88 -1.45 -15.64
N LEU A 327 -32.64 -2.48 -16.02
CA LEU A 327 -32.39 -3.31 -17.20
C LEU A 327 -32.57 -2.54 -18.52
N ASN A 328 -33.44 -1.53 -18.52
CA ASN A 328 -33.76 -0.72 -19.69
C ASN A 328 -32.85 0.50 -19.79
N GLU A 329 -32.56 1.16 -18.67
CA GLU A 329 -31.67 2.33 -18.65
C GLU A 329 -30.21 1.94 -18.84
N LYS A 330 -29.82 0.71 -18.42
CA LYS A 330 -28.47 0.16 -18.60
C LYS A 330 -27.37 1.04 -17.96
N LEU A 331 -27.71 1.71 -16.87
CA LEU A 331 -26.80 2.56 -16.10
C LEU A 331 -26.15 1.73 -14.97
N ILE A 332 -24.82 1.63 -14.99
CA ILE A 332 -24.02 1.07 -13.88
C ILE A 332 -22.77 1.91 -13.67
N SER A 333 -22.16 1.78 -12.50
CA SER A 333 -20.87 2.42 -12.21
C SER A 333 -19.68 1.52 -12.57
N SER A 334 -18.49 2.11 -12.66
CA SER A 334 -17.26 1.35 -12.87
C SER A 334 -17.01 0.34 -11.73
N LYS A 335 -17.38 0.68 -10.48
CA LYS A 335 -17.29 -0.22 -9.32
C LYS A 335 -18.23 -1.42 -9.44
N MET A 336 -19.47 -1.20 -9.87
CA MET A 336 -20.44 -2.30 -10.11
C MET A 336 -19.91 -3.27 -11.16
N ALA A 337 -19.41 -2.75 -12.29
CA ALA A 337 -18.80 -3.57 -13.34
C ALA A 337 -17.55 -4.33 -12.84
N GLY A 338 -16.69 -3.65 -12.06
CA GLY A 338 -15.51 -4.24 -11.45
C GLY A 338 -15.84 -5.42 -10.52
N LYS A 339 -16.88 -5.30 -9.69
CA LYS A 339 -17.33 -6.41 -8.82
C LYS A 339 -17.86 -7.60 -9.59
N VAL A 340 -18.59 -7.38 -10.69
CA VAL A 340 -19.03 -8.48 -11.57
C VAL A 340 -17.82 -9.15 -12.22
N MET A 341 -16.83 -8.37 -12.68
CA MET A 341 -15.59 -8.93 -13.24
C MET A 341 -14.79 -9.72 -12.19
N GLU A 342 -14.72 -9.24 -10.94
CA GLU A 342 -14.14 -10.00 -9.82
C GLU A 342 -14.89 -11.32 -9.57
N ALA A 343 -16.23 -11.29 -9.62
CA ALA A 343 -17.03 -12.50 -9.47
C ALA A 343 -16.78 -13.50 -10.60
N ILE A 344 -16.63 -13.04 -11.85
CA ILE A 344 -16.22 -13.88 -13.00
C ILE A 344 -14.81 -14.45 -12.81
N TYR A 345 -13.88 -13.63 -12.31
CA TYR A 345 -12.53 -14.09 -11.98
C TYR A 345 -12.56 -15.23 -10.96
N ASN A 346 -13.37 -15.09 -9.91
CA ASN A 346 -13.52 -16.10 -8.86
C ASN A 346 -14.25 -17.37 -9.34
N GLN A 347 -15.16 -17.27 -10.33
CA GLN A 347 -15.76 -18.45 -10.96
C GLN A 347 -14.73 -19.29 -11.70
N ASN A 348 -13.65 -18.67 -12.21
CA ASN A 348 -12.54 -19.32 -12.90
C ASN A 348 -13.01 -20.32 -13.99
N GLY A 349 -14.02 -19.92 -14.77
CA GLY A 349 -14.69 -20.77 -15.75
C GLY A 349 -14.37 -20.41 -17.20
N PHE A 350 -15.09 -21.06 -18.13
CA PHE A 350 -14.98 -20.84 -19.57
C PHE A 350 -15.26 -19.40 -19.99
N VAL A 351 -16.11 -18.67 -19.27
CA VAL A 351 -16.33 -17.23 -19.47
C VAL A 351 -15.04 -16.43 -19.28
N LEU A 352 -14.30 -16.67 -18.19
CA LEU A 352 -13.05 -15.95 -17.91
C LEU A 352 -12.00 -16.24 -18.99
N GLU A 353 -11.92 -17.50 -19.46
CA GLU A 353 -11.08 -17.87 -20.59
C GLU A 353 -11.48 -17.12 -21.88
N SER A 354 -12.78 -17.05 -22.17
CA SER A 354 -13.33 -16.43 -23.38
C SER A 354 -13.15 -14.91 -23.42
N LEU A 355 -13.06 -14.26 -22.25
CA LEU A 355 -12.76 -12.82 -22.12
C LEU A 355 -11.29 -12.48 -22.41
N THR A 356 -10.46 -13.45 -22.77
CA THR A 356 -9.07 -13.25 -23.19
C THR A 356 -8.93 -13.46 -24.69
N LYS A 357 -7.93 -12.83 -25.33
CA LYS A 357 -7.73 -12.95 -26.79
C LYS A 357 -8.98 -12.53 -27.55
N THR A 358 -9.51 -11.36 -27.21
CA THR A 358 -10.68 -10.77 -27.85
C THR A 358 -10.27 -10.02 -29.11
N ASP A 359 -11.24 -9.61 -29.94
CA ASP A 359 -10.96 -8.79 -31.11
C ASP A 359 -10.50 -7.36 -30.74
N PHE A 360 -10.53 -7.03 -29.45
CA PHE A 360 -10.26 -5.70 -28.88
C PHE A 360 -8.95 -5.65 -28.11
N ASP A 361 -8.11 -6.70 -28.16
CA ASP A 361 -6.85 -6.78 -27.39
C ASP A 361 -5.79 -5.74 -27.83
N ASN A 362 -5.98 -5.10 -28.99
CA ASN A 362 -5.08 -4.06 -29.52
C ASN A 362 -5.51 -2.63 -29.14
N GLU A 363 -6.50 -2.47 -28.25
CA GLU A 363 -7.04 -1.19 -27.81
C GLU A 363 -7.33 -1.17 -26.29
N ARG A 364 -7.67 0.01 -25.75
CA ARG A 364 -8.09 0.24 -24.35
C ARG A 364 -7.17 -0.43 -23.31
N ILE A 365 -7.70 -1.18 -22.33
CA ILE A 365 -6.89 -1.71 -21.22
C ILE A 365 -5.79 -2.63 -21.74
N ALA A 366 -6.12 -3.53 -22.66
CA ALA A 366 -5.18 -4.51 -23.20
C ALA A 366 -3.99 -3.85 -23.92
N LYS A 367 -4.23 -2.76 -24.67
CA LYS A 367 -3.16 -1.95 -25.30
C LYS A 367 -2.25 -1.26 -24.28
N GLY A 368 -2.79 -0.90 -23.12
CA GLY A 368 -2.06 -0.16 -22.07
C GLY A 368 -1.05 -1.00 -21.28
N VAL A 369 -1.11 -2.33 -21.37
CA VAL A 369 -0.35 -3.24 -20.50
C VAL A 369 0.38 -4.32 -21.30
N SER A 370 1.44 -4.89 -20.73
CA SER A 370 2.27 -5.92 -21.39
C SER A 370 1.97 -7.34 -20.92
N VAL A 371 0.90 -7.54 -20.16
CA VAL A 371 0.49 -8.82 -19.56
C VAL A 371 -0.85 -9.27 -20.11
N LYS A 372 -1.21 -10.52 -19.83
CA LYS A 372 -2.54 -11.03 -20.16
C LYS A 372 -3.62 -10.16 -19.52
N VAL A 373 -4.68 -9.89 -20.28
CA VAL A 373 -5.89 -9.24 -19.79
C VAL A 373 -7.10 -10.13 -20.15
N ALA A 374 -8.02 -10.27 -19.20
CA ALA A 374 -9.38 -10.75 -19.48
C ALA A 374 -10.32 -9.56 -19.36
N HIS A 375 -10.95 -9.10 -20.45
CA HIS A 375 -11.70 -7.85 -20.45
C HIS A 375 -12.96 -7.87 -21.32
N LYS A 376 -13.83 -6.91 -21.04
CA LYS A 376 -15.04 -6.63 -21.82
C LYS A 376 -15.16 -5.13 -22.06
N ILE A 377 -15.11 -4.76 -23.34
CA ILE A 377 -15.33 -3.38 -23.76
C ILE A 377 -16.81 -2.98 -23.73
N GLY A 378 -17.05 -1.67 -23.62
CA GLY A 378 -18.32 -1.02 -23.94
C GLY A 378 -18.10 0.18 -24.84
N ASP A 379 -18.87 0.27 -25.92
CA ASP A 379 -18.80 1.39 -26.85
C ASP A 379 -20.19 1.77 -27.35
N ALA A 380 -20.58 3.04 -27.15
CA ALA A 380 -21.80 3.62 -27.70
C ALA A 380 -21.72 5.15 -27.64
N ASP A 381 -21.90 5.82 -28.79
CA ASP A 381 -21.98 7.28 -28.89
C ASP A 381 -20.81 7.98 -28.17
N GLU A 382 -21.05 8.77 -27.12
CA GLU A 382 -19.99 9.40 -26.33
C GLU A 382 -19.30 8.47 -25.30
N PHE A 383 -19.86 7.29 -25.01
CA PHE A 383 -19.42 6.39 -23.94
C PHE A 383 -18.42 5.32 -24.42
N LYS A 384 -17.21 5.34 -23.85
CA LYS A 384 -16.13 4.40 -24.17
C LYS A 384 -15.62 3.80 -22.87
N HIS A 385 -15.70 2.49 -22.76
CA HIS A 385 -15.47 1.79 -21.50
C HIS A 385 -14.64 0.54 -21.74
N ASP A 386 -13.96 0.11 -20.68
CA ASP A 386 -13.36 -1.20 -20.60
C ASP A 386 -13.29 -1.66 -19.15
N THR A 387 -13.55 -2.94 -18.92
CA THR A 387 -13.50 -3.57 -17.60
C THR A 387 -12.78 -4.89 -17.73
N GLY A 388 -11.75 -5.12 -16.91
CA GLY A 388 -10.93 -6.31 -17.02
C GLY A 388 -10.17 -6.70 -15.76
N VAL A 389 -9.67 -7.93 -15.78
CA VAL A 389 -8.63 -8.44 -14.88
C VAL A 389 -7.29 -8.34 -15.58
N VAL A 390 -6.34 -7.64 -14.97
CA VAL A 390 -4.96 -7.51 -15.44
C VAL A 390 -4.07 -8.45 -14.63
N TYR A 391 -3.39 -9.37 -15.32
CA TYR A 391 -2.56 -10.42 -14.70
C TYR A 391 -1.11 -9.94 -14.50
N ALA A 392 -0.94 -8.85 -13.76
CA ALA A 392 0.36 -8.37 -13.28
C ALA A 392 0.91 -9.24 -12.13
N ASP A 393 2.13 -8.99 -11.65
CA ASP A 393 2.72 -9.68 -10.49
C ASP A 393 1.83 -9.55 -9.25
N SER A 394 1.18 -8.40 -9.09
CA SER A 394 0.00 -8.24 -8.25
C SER A 394 -1.25 -8.09 -9.11
N PRO A 395 -2.01 -9.16 -9.37
CA PRO A 395 -3.22 -9.09 -10.18
C PRO A 395 -4.23 -8.08 -9.64
N PHE A 396 -4.94 -7.41 -10.55
CA PHE A 396 -5.93 -6.40 -10.17
C PHE A 396 -7.12 -6.36 -11.14
N ILE A 397 -8.26 -5.92 -10.61
CA ILE A 397 -9.42 -5.52 -11.39
C ILE A 397 -9.25 -4.05 -11.77
N LEU A 398 -9.53 -3.73 -13.03
CA LEU A 398 -9.56 -2.36 -13.55
C LEU A 398 -10.84 -2.16 -14.35
N SER A 399 -11.64 -1.17 -13.95
CA SER A 399 -12.83 -0.73 -14.68
C SER A 399 -12.72 0.75 -14.96
N ILE A 400 -12.74 1.12 -16.24
CA ILE A 400 -12.60 2.50 -16.71
C ILE A 400 -13.82 2.82 -17.56
N PHE A 401 -14.65 3.72 -17.05
CA PHE A 401 -15.81 4.25 -17.73
C PHE A 401 -15.53 5.71 -18.09
N THR A 402 -15.65 6.06 -19.37
CA THR A 402 -15.46 7.43 -19.85
C THR A 402 -16.66 7.90 -20.67
N LYS A 403 -16.97 9.19 -20.55
CA LYS A 403 -17.90 9.95 -21.39
C LYS A 403 -17.11 11.01 -22.17
N ASN A 404 -17.38 11.19 -23.45
CA ASN A 404 -16.68 12.17 -24.31
C ASN A 404 -15.15 12.01 -24.32
N SER A 405 -14.66 10.77 -24.38
CA SER A 405 -13.23 10.46 -24.44
C SER A 405 -12.93 9.37 -25.49
N ASP A 406 -11.71 8.87 -25.51
CA ASP A 406 -11.17 7.98 -26.54
C ASP A 406 -10.46 6.75 -25.95
N TYR A 407 -10.10 5.82 -26.83
CA TYR A 407 -9.51 4.53 -26.42
C TYR A 407 -8.07 4.69 -25.94
N ASP A 408 -7.34 5.67 -26.47
CA ASP A 408 -5.95 5.93 -26.09
C ASP A 408 -5.87 6.50 -24.67
N THR A 409 -6.85 7.31 -24.26
CA THR A 409 -7.00 7.76 -22.87
C THR A 409 -7.20 6.58 -21.93
N ILE A 410 -8.07 5.63 -22.28
CA ILE A 410 -8.26 4.40 -21.50
C ILE A 410 -6.96 3.60 -21.43
N SER A 411 -6.24 3.49 -22.55
CA SER A 411 -4.95 2.80 -22.62
C SER A 411 -3.89 3.46 -21.73
N GLN A 412 -3.86 4.80 -21.69
CA GLN A 412 -2.93 5.56 -20.85
C GLN A 412 -3.25 5.43 -19.36
N ILE A 413 -4.53 5.45 -18.97
CA ILE A 413 -4.95 5.19 -17.58
C ILE A 413 -4.53 3.77 -17.18
N ALA A 414 -4.81 2.77 -18.02
CA ALA A 414 -4.44 1.38 -17.75
C ALA A 414 -2.92 1.22 -17.60
N LYS A 415 -2.14 1.88 -18.46
CA LYS A 415 -0.68 1.92 -18.35
C LYS A 415 -0.22 2.53 -17.04
N ASP A 416 -0.75 3.68 -16.65
CA ASP A 416 -0.34 4.36 -15.41
C ASP A 416 -0.66 3.52 -14.17
N VAL A 417 -1.83 2.85 -14.12
CA VAL A 417 -2.18 1.91 -13.03
C VAL A 417 -1.25 0.69 -13.05
N TYR A 418 -1.01 0.11 -14.22
CA TYR A 418 -0.14 -1.05 -14.38
C TYR A 418 1.32 -0.76 -14.00
N GLU A 419 1.87 0.40 -14.36
CA GLU A 419 3.24 0.76 -13.97
C GLU A 419 3.44 0.85 -12.45
N VAL A 420 2.38 1.16 -11.70
CA VAL A 420 2.41 1.14 -10.24
C VAL A 420 2.29 -0.29 -9.70
N LEU A 421 1.40 -1.11 -10.27
CA LEU A 421 1.05 -2.44 -9.73
C LEU A 421 1.81 -3.64 -10.36
N LYS A 422 2.65 -3.40 -11.37
CA LYS A 422 3.45 -4.44 -12.03
C LYS A 422 4.56 -5.02 -11.17
#